data_AF-A0A7X9A0E1-F1
#
_entry.id   AF-A0A7X9A0E1-F1
#
_cell.length_a   1.000
_cell.length_b   1.000
_cell.length_c   1.000
_cell.angle_alpha   90.00
_cell.angle_beta   90.00
_cell.angle_gamma   90.00
#
_symmetry.space_group_name_H-M   'P 1'
#
loop_
_entity.id
_entity.type
_entity.pdbx_description
1 polymer ?
#
loop_
_entity_poly.entity_id
_entity_poly.type
_entity_poly.pdbx_seq_one_letter_code
_entity_poly.pdbx_strand_id
1 'polypeptide(L)' 'MDTTQVNPETFWDERYGESDAIWSGNVNIALADVVVERELEPGTALDLGCGEGADALWL' A
#
# COMPACT_ATOMS: atom_id res chain seq x y z
N MET A 1 -29.26 -8.99 13.29
CA MET A 1 -28.23 -8.62 12.31
C MET A 1 -26.93 -9.17 12.84
N ASP A 2 -26.29 -10.05 12.08
CA ASP A 2 -25.03 -10.67 12.47
C ASP A 2 -23.90 -9.69 12.15
N THR A 3 -23.23 -9.18 13.17
CA THR A 3 -22.10 -8.26 13.05
C THR A 3 -20.82 -8.97 13.48
N THR A 4 -20.53 -10.13 12.87
CA THR A 4 -19.22 -10.74 13.01
C THR A 4 -18.21 -9.82 12.35
N GLN A 5 -17.52 -9.03 13.18
CA GLN A 5 -16.40 -8.21 12.75
C GLN A 5 -15.29 -9.17 12.32
N VAL A 6 -15.07 -9.27 11.00
CA VAL A 6 -13.98 -10.06 10.44
C VAL A 6 -12.67 -9.48 10.98
N ASN A 7 -11.78 -10.35 11.45
CA ASN A 7 -10.45 -9.95 11.87
C ASN A 7 -9.74 -9.30 10.66
N PRO A 8 -9.26 -8.05 10.77
CA PRO A 8 -8.56 -7.38 9.68
C PRO A 8 -7.36 -8.15 9.12
N GLU A 9 -6.62 -8.87 9.98
CA GLU A 9 -5.50 -9.75 9.57
C GLU A 9 -6.00 -10.82 8.60
N THR A 10 -6.98 -11.61 9.02
CA THR A 10 -7.55 -12.68 8.20
C THR A 10 -8.15 -12.15 6.89
N PHE A 11 -8.84 -11.01 6.93
CA PHE A 11 -9.39 -10.38 5.73
C PHE A 11 -8.30 -10.02 4.72
N TRP A 12 -7.21 -9.40 5.16
CA TRP A 12 -6.14 -8.99 4.26
C TRP A 12 -5.30 -10.18 3.77
N ASP A 13 -5.03 -11.16 4.62
CA ASP A 13 -4.33 -12.39 4.22
C ASP A 13 -5.11 -13.14 3.14
N GLU A 14 -6.43 -13.31 3.32
CA GLU A 14 -7.30 -13.94 2.31
C GLU A 14 -7.28 -13.13 1.02
N ARG A 15 -7.46 -11.80 1.11
CA ARG A 15 -7.46 -10.90 -0.04
C ARG A 15 -6.16 -10.99 -0.84
N TYR A 16 -5.00 -10.97 -0.17
CA TYR A 16 -3.68 -11.10 -0.81
C TYR A 16 -3.37 -12.51 -1.32
N GLY A 17 -4.06 -13.54 -0.80
CA GLY A 17 -3.94 -14.92 -1.27
C GLY A 17 -4.74 -15.23 -2.54
N GLU A 18 -5.62 -14.34 -3.01
CA GLU A 18 -6.49 -14.56 -4.18
C GLU A 18 -5.73 -14.54 -5.53
N SER A 19 -4.57 -13.88 -5.60
CA SER A 19 -3.79 -13.70 -6.84
C SER A 19 -2.33 -13.38 -6.50
N ASP A 20 -1.41 -13.76 -7.40
CA ASP A 20 0.01 -13.40 -7.28
C ASP A 20 0.26 -11.88 -7.37
N ALA A 21 -0.67 -11.14 -7.99
CA ALA A 21 -0.68 -9.68 -8.07
C ALA A 21 -2.12 -9.16 -8.08
N ILE A 22 -2.39 -8.17 -7.25
CA ILE A 22 -3.68 -7.54 -7.02
C ILE A 22 -3.67 -6.09 -7.44
N TRP A 23 -2.54 -5.40 -7.23
CA TRP A 23 -2.37 -4.01 -7.59
C TRP A 23 -1.51 -3.89 -8.84
N SER A 24 -1.38 -2.65 -9.33
CA SER A 24 -0.70 -2.37 -10.60
C SER A 24 0.82 -2.62 -10.56
N GLY A 25 1.40 -2.77 -9.37
CA GLY A 25 2.85 -2.75 -9.15
C GLY A 25 3.52 -1.39 -9.39
N ASN A 26 2.75 -0.35 -9.71
CA ASN A 26 3.25 1.01 -9.93
C ASN A 26 2.96 1.89 -8.70
N VAL A 27 3.79 2.92 -8.52
CA VAL A 27 3.58 3.95 -7.50
C VAL A 27 2.20 4.61 -7.65
N ASN A 28 1.59 4.94 -6.52
CA ASN A 28 0.42 5.79 -6.49
C ASN A 28 0.77 7.19 -7.03
N ILE A 29 0.04 7.64 -8.04
CA ILE A 29 0.27 8.96 -8.67
C ILE A 29 0.21 10.11 -7.66
N ALA A 30 -0.67 10.03 -6.65
CA ALA A 30 -0.76 11.06 -5.63
C ALA A 30 0.49 11.13 -4.74
N LEU A 31 1.13 9.98 -4.47
CA LEU A 31 2.41 9.96 -3.74
C LEU A 31 3.51 10.61 -4.58
N ALA A 32 3.61 10.19 -5.85
CA ALA A 32 4.62 10.72 -6.77
C ALA A 32 4.48 12.24 -6.94
N ASP A 33 3.25 12.74 -7.12
CA ASP A 33 2.96 14.16 -7.23
C ASP A 33 3.39 14.92 -5.98
N VAL A 34 3.04 14.44 -4.78
CA VAL A 34 3.45 15.11 -3.51
C VAL A 34 4.97 15.15 -3.36
N VAL A 35 5.67 14.06 -3.66
CA VAL A 35 7.14 14.00 -3.53
C VAL A 35 7.81 14.99 -4.48
N VAL A 36 7.34 15.07 -5.72
CA VAL A 36 7.87 15.98 -6.74
C VAL A 36 7.51 17.44 -6.42
N GLU A 37 6.24 17.73 -6.14
CA GLU A 37 5.76 19.09 -5.88
C GLU A 37 6.41 19.72 -4.64
N ARG A 38 6.75 18.90 -3.64
CA ARG A 38 7.34 19.37 -2.39
C ARG A 38 8.87 19.34 -2.37
N GLU A 39 9.49 18.88 -3.46
CA GLU A 39 10.94 18.72 -3.57
C GLU A 39 11.51 18.00 -2.33
N LEU A 40 10.89 16.88 -1.94
CA LEU A 40 11.28 16.18 -0.72
C LEU A 40 12.70 15.63 -0.85
N GLU A 41 13.57 16.02 0.07
CA GLU A 41 14.92 15.47 0.17
C GLU A 41 14.88 14.00 0.60
N PRO A 42 15.72 13.12 0.01
CA PRO A 42 15.81 11.74 0.42
C PRO A 42 16.11 11.58 1.92
N GLY A 43 15.47 10.59 2.53
CA GLY A 43 15.61 10.31 3.95
C GLY A 43 14.93 9.01 4.34
N THR A 44 14.48 8.93 5.58
CA THR A 44 13.74 7.76 6.06
C THR A 44 12.24 7.95 5.88
N ALA A 45 11.61 7.02 5.17
CA ALA A 45 10.15 6.96 5.01
C ALA A 45 9.57 5.69 5.67
N LEU A 46 8.28 5.74 6.02
CA LEU A 46 7.49 4.60 6.50
C LEU A 46 6.22 4.51 5.67
N ASP A 47 6.03 3.37 5.02
CA ASP A 47 4.80 3.04 4.28
C ASP A 47 3.93 2.11 5.13
N LEU A 48 2.81 2.65 5.65
CA LEU A 48 1.89 1.93 6.52
C LEU A 48 0.81 1.24 5.70
N GLY A 49 0.75 -0.09 5.79
CA GLY A 49 -0.16 -0.87 4.96
C GLY A 49 0.32 -0.93 3.50
N CYS A 50 1.63 -1.08 3.30
CA CYS A 50 2.31 -1.02 2.01
C CYS A 50 1.80 -2.04 0.96
N GLY A 51 1.03 -3.04 1.38
CA GLY A 51 0.48 -4.06 0.49
C GLY A 51 1.58 -4.80 -0.26
N GLU A 52 1.61 -4.65 -1.58
CA GLU A 52 2.64 -5.23 -2.46
C GLU A 52 3.94 -4.40 -2.51
N GLY A 53 3.97 -3.21 -1.90
CA GLY A 53 5.19 -2.41 -1.69
C GLY A 53 5.61 -1.51 -2.84
N ALA A 54 4.74 -1.25 -3.82
CA ALA A 54 5.08 -0.42 -4.99
C ALA A 54 5.53 1.00 -4.61
N ASP A 55 4.87 1.61 -3.63
CA ASP A 55 5.21 2.94 -3.12
C ASP A 55 6.55 2.94 -2.37
N ALA A 56 6.75 1.96 -1.48
CA ALA A 56 8.00 1.79 -0.74
C ALA A 56 9.23 1.47 -1.62
N LEU A 57 9.03 0.79 -2.76
CA LEU A 57 10.10 0.53 -3.73
C LEU A 57 10.42 1.73 -4.62
N TRP A 58 9.44 2.62 -4.82
CA TRP A 58 9.60 3.81 -5.66
C TRP A 58 10.31 4.95 -4.92
N LEU A 59 10.02 5.11 -3.62
CA LEU A 59 10.71 6.04 -2.71
C LEU A 59 12.17 5.65 -2.48
#